data_AF-A0A2E0JIN5-F1
#
_entry.id   AF-A0A2E0JIN5-F1
#
_cell.length_a   1.000
_cell.length_b   1.000
_cell.length_c   1.000
_cell.angle_alpha   90.00
_cell.angle_beta   90.00
_cell.angle_gamma   90.00
#
_symmetry.space_group_name_H-M   'P 1'
#
loop_
_entity.id
_entity.type
_entity.pdbx_description
1 polymer ?
#
loop_
_entity_poly.entity_id
_entity_poly.type
_entity_poly.pdbx_seq_one_letter_code
_entity_poly.pdbx_strand_id
1 'polypeptide(L)'
;SLWHPAEVGIKNVGDEDVDVLIIHRDSVEEHANGGVIDWQSLSDGDVISLKPGDSLDEQVETPSVYDGHFVLVTNQGNSGVGEVRITIEYVDGSLLWSAIISSIPSFAITGFVIGGLYFSEDEVGEKIANE
;
A
#
# COMPACT_ATOMS: atom_id res chain seq x y z
N SER A 1 -13.61 6.47 5.59
CA SER A 1 -14.34 6.39 4.31
C SER A 1 -13.31 6.33 3.18
N LEU A 2 -13.46 5.48 2.15
CA LEU A 2 -12.47 5.35 1.04
C LEU A 2 -12.32 6.62 0.18
N TRP A 3 -13.12 7.64 0.47
CA TRP A 3 -13.19 8.91 -0.25
C TRP A 3 -12.49 10.05 0.49
N HIS A 4 -11.74 9.73 1.55
CA HIS A 4 -10.89 10.72 2.20
C HIS A 4 -9.47 10.62 1.63
N PRO A 5 -8.79 11.76 1.47
CA PRO A 5 -7.39 11.76 1.07
C PRO A 5 -6.55 10.92 2.05
N ALA A 6 -5.51 10.28 1.50
CA ALA A 6 -4.50 9.62 2.29
C ALA A 6 -3.47 10.66 2.76
N GLU A 7 -3.12 10.62 4.04
CA GLU A 7 -2.03 11.43 4.58
C GLU A 7 -0.72 10.70 4.33
N VAL A 8 0.19 11.34 3.59
CA VAL A 8 1.49 10.80 3.22
C VAL A 8 2.56 11.61 3.95
N GLY A 9 3.17 10.98 4.95
CA GLY A 9 4.29 11.53 5.69
C GLY A 9 5.61 10.96 5.18
N ILE A 10 6.50 11.82 4.71
CA ILE A 10 7.82 11.48 4.21
C ILE A 10 8.85 12.16 5.09
N LYS A 11 9.82 11.41 5.59
CA LYS A 11 10.89 11.94 6.43
C LYS A 11 12.25 11.43 5.99
N ASN A 12 13.19 12.35 5.77
CA ASN A 12 14.59 11.99 5.61
C ASN A 12 15.16 11.58 6.96
N VAL A 13 15.50 10.30 7.10
CA VAL A 13 16.07 9.71 8.32
C VAL A 13 17.55 9.38 8.18
N GLY A 14 18.12 9.60 6.99
CA GLY A 14 19.53 9.41 6.70
C GLY A 14 20.35 10.68 6.87
N ASP A 15 21.61 10.60 6.41
CA ASP A 15 22.61 11.66 6.52
C ASP A 15 22.84 12.43 5.21
N GLU A 16 22.23 12.00 4.11
CA GLU A 16 22.34 12.61 2.78
C GLU A 16 21.04 13.32 2.39
N ASP A 17 21.14 14.39 1.60
CA ASP A 17 19.98 15.08 1.01
C ASP A 17 19.26 14.14 0.02
N VAL A 18 17.93 14.19 0.02
CA VAL A 18 17.08 13.38 -0.88
C VAL A 18 16.07 14.25 -1.58
N ASP A 19 15.80 13.93 -2.84
CA ASP A 19 14.71 14.54 -3.60
C ASP A 19 13.52 13.59 -3.63
N VAL A 20 12.34 14.14 -3.40
CA VAL A 20 11.09 13.40 -3.32
C VAL A 20 10.04 14.00 -4.22
N LEU A 21 9.24 13.14 -4.84
CA LEU A 21 8.12 13.52 -5.68
C LEU A 21 6.92 12.60 -5.42
N ILE A 22 5.75 13.19 -5.23
CA ILE A 22 4.47 12.47 -5.22
C ILE A 22 3.81 12.70 -6.57
N ILE A 23 3.55 11.62 -7.31
CA ILE A 23 3.04 11.69 -8.68
C ILE A 23 1.95 10.65 -8.92
N HIS A 24 0.93 11.02 -9.69
CA HIS A 24 -0.13 10.10 -10.08
C HIS A 24 0.42 8.96 -10.96
N ARG A 25 -0.03 7.73 -10.74
CA ARG A 25 0.48 6.52 -11.43
C ARG A 25 0.54 6.69 -12.94
N ASP A 26 -0.54 7.20 -13.52
CA ASP A 26 -0.69 7.30 -14.98
C ASP A 26 0.25 8.35 -15.59
N SER A 27 0.85 9.23 -14.76
CA SER A 27 1.83 10.22 -15.19
C SER A 27 3.26 9.73 -15.08
N VAL A 28 3.53 8.55 -14.51
CA VAL A 28 4.91 8.03 -14.35
C VAL A 28 5.42 7.29 -15.59
N GLU A 29 4.52 6.65 -16.35
CA GLU A 29 4.89 5.77 -17.45
C GLU A 29 5.75 6.47 -18.51
N GLU A 30 5.42 7.74 -18.83
CA GLU A 30 6.15 8.53 -19.83
C GLU A 30 7.59 8.87 -19.41
N HIS A 31 7.89 8.79 -18.10
CA HIS A 31 9.17 9.15 -17.51
C HIS A 31 9.98 7.92 -17.05
N ALA A 32 9.46 6.72 -17.24
CA ALA A 32 10.10 5.47 -16.83
C ALA A 32 10.45 4.62 -18.06
N ASN A 33 11.74 4.34 -18.28
CA ASN A 33 12.21 3.50 -19.37
C ASN A 33 13.12 2.38 -18.84
N GLY A 34 12.71 1.13 -19.05
CA GLY A 34 13.52 -0.04 -18.69
C GLY A 34 13.82 -0.17 -17.19
N GLY A 35 12.95 0.37 -16.33
CA GLY A 35 13.14 0.38 -14.87
C GLY A 35 14.00 1.54 -14.36
N VAL A 36 14.41 2.47 -15.22
CA VAL A 36 15.10 3.71 -14.86
C VAL A 36 14.13 4.87 -15.02
N ILE A 37 14.06 5.72 -14.00
CA ILE A 37 13.25 6.93 -13.99
C ILE A 37 14.13 8.09 -14.47
N ASP A 38 13.70 8.79 -15.52
CA ASP A 38 14.34 10.01 -15.97
C ASP A 38 13.86 11.19 -15.12
N TRP A 39 14.57 11.45 -14.02
CA TRP A 39 14.30 12.56 -13.11
C TRP A 39 14.34 13.93 -13.77
N GLN A 40 15.13 14.12 -14.83
CA GLN A 40 15.19 15.40 -15.54
C GLN A 40 13.91 15.64 -16.35
N SER A 41 13.25 14.58 -16.81
CA SER A 41 11.97 14.69 -17.49
C SER A 41 10.78 14.95 -16.54
N LEU A 42 10.97 14.71 -15.23
CA LEU A 42 9.97 14.95 -14.18
C LEU A 42 10.00 16.39 -13.63
N SER A 43 10.96 17.22 -14.06
CA SER A 43 11.27 18.54 -13.50
C SER A 43 10.14 19.59 -13.59
N ASP A 44 9.07 19.33 -14.34
CA ASP A 44 7.96 20.27 -14.52
C ASP A 44 6.91 20.25 -13.38
N GLY A 45 7.10 19.43 -12.34
CA GLY A 45 6.25 19.48 -11.14
C GLY A 45 6.90 18.95 -9.85
N ASP A 46 6.81 19.76 -8.78
CA ASP A 46 6.81 19.40 -7.35
C ASP A 46 7.89 18.46 -6.79
N VAL A 47 9.09 18.43 -7.37
CA VAL A 47 10.24 17.78 -6.71
C VAL A 47 10.67 18.60 -5.50
N ILE A 48 10.64 17.99 -4.32
CA ILE A 48 10.99 18.62 -3.04
C ILE A 48 12.27 17.98 -2.51
N SER A 49 13.30 18.80 -2.29
CA SER A 49 14.53 18.38 -1.63
C SER A 49 14.37 18.41 -0.11
N LEU A 50 14.63 17.29 0.55
CA LEU A 50 14.60 17.12 2.00
C LEU A 50 16.02 16.90 2.53
N LYS A 51 16.47 17.78 3.44
CA LYS A 51 17.74 17.61 4.14
C LYS A 51 17.62 16.57 5.26
N PRO A 52 18.73 16.05 5.81
CA PRO A 52 18.72 15.17 6.96
C PRO A 52 17.84 15.71 8.11
N GLY A 53 16.82 14.93 8.47
CA GLY A 53 15.86 15.27 9.52
C GLY A 53 14.61 16.02 9.06
N ASP A 54 14.58 16.56 7.84
CA ASP A 54 13.41 17.24 7.28
C ASP A 54 12.27 16.25 6.98
N SER A 55 11.04 16.77 6.99
CA SER A 55 9.84 16.01 6.65
C SER A 55 8.89 16.79 5.75
N LEU A 56 8.13 16.05 4.97
CA LEU A 56 7.05 16.51 4.10
C LEU A 56 5.79 15.72 4.47
N ASP A 57 4.72 16.43 4.79
CA ASP A 57 3.41 15.84 5.07
C ASP A 57 2.42 16.39 4.04
N GLU A 58 1.87 15.51 3.20
CA GLU A 58 0.98 15.86 2.10
C GLU A 58 -0.31 15.04 2.14
N GLN A 59 -1.39 15.61 1.61
CA GLN A 59 -2.66 14.91 1.45
C GLN A 59 -2.88 14.55 -0.01
N VAL A 60 -3.03 13.25 -0.28
CA VAL A 60 -3.20 12.71 -1.62
C VAL A 60 -4.63 12.22 -1.80
N GLU A 61 -5.35 12.86 -2.71
CA GLU A 61 -6.71 12.46 -3.08
C GLU A 61 -6.67 11.16 -3.90
N THR A 62 -7.40 10.15 -3.45
CA THR A 62 -7.57 8.88 -4.17
C THR A 62 -9.06 8.60 -4.37
N PRO A 63 -9.73 9.25 -5.35
CA PRO A 63 -11.17 9.12 -5.59
C PRO A 63 -11.62 7.71 -5.98
N SER A 64 -10.73 6.75 -6.25
CA SER A 64 -11.13 5.36 -6.43
C SER A 64 -10.10 4.38 -5.90
N VAL A 65 -10.51 3.12 -5.69
CA VAL A 65 -9.59 2.03 -5.29
C VAL A 65 -8.59 1.64 -6.40
N TYR A 66 -8.79 2.14 -7.62
CA TYR A 66 -7.87 1.95 -8.75
C TYR A 66 -6.99 3.17 -9.01
N ASP A 67 -7.30 4.28 -8.33
CA ASP A 67 -6.50 5.48 -8.34
C ASP A 67 -5.29 5.27 -7.43
N GLY A 68 -4.11 5.60 -7.93
CA GLY A 68 -2.86 5.29 -7.29
C GLY A 68 -1.84 6.39 -7.53
N HIS A 69 -1.06 6.68 -6.50
CA HIS A 69 0.04 7.61 -6.56
C HIS A 69 1.33 6.87 -6.17
N PHE A 70 2.44 7.30 -6.74
CA PHE A 70 3.76 6.85 -6.36
C PHE A 70 4.49 7.93 -5.59
N VAL A 71 5.20 7.51 -4.56
CA VAL A 71 6.22 8.33 -3.90
C VAL A 71 7.56 7.91 -4.48
N LEU A 72 8.15 8.77 -5.31
CA LEU A 72 9.46 8.57 -5.90
C LEU A 72 10.50 9.27 -5.03
N VAL A 73 11.63 8.60 -4.78
CA VAL A 73 12.72 9.12 -3.96
C VAL A 73 14.04 8.87 -4.68
N THR A 74 14.92 9.87 -4.69
CA THR A 74 16.29 9.74 -5.20
C THR A 74 17.27 10.49 -4.31
N ASN A 75 18.47 9.94 -4.12
CA ASN A 75 19.59 10.70 -3.58
C ASN A 75 20.43 11.18 -4.77
N GLN A 76 20.28 12.44 -5.19
CA GLN A 76 20.96 12.98 -6.38
C GLN A 76 22.48 13.22 -6.19
N GLY A 77 23.14 12.37 -5.41
CA GLY A 77 24.57 12.40 -5.11
C GLY A 77 25.31 11.13 -5.54
N ASN A 78 26.57 11.29 -5.97
CA ASN A 78 27.48 10.18 -6.28
C ASN A 78 28.06 9.47 -5.04
N SER A 79 27.68 9.87 -3.83
CA SER A 79 28.16 9.29 -2.58
C SER A 79 27.00 9.11 -1.61
N GLY A 80 26.83 7.88 -1.13
CA GLY A 80 25.95 7.58 0.00
C GLY A 80 24.70 6.79 -0.35
N VAL A 81 23.97 6.44 0.70
CA VAL A 81 22.68 5.76 0.65
C VAL A 81 21.68 6.72 1.27
N GLY A 82 20.69 7.17 0.49
CA GLY A 82 19.57 7.95 1.03
C GLY A 82 18.64 7.03 1.83
N GLU A 83 18.26 7.45 3.04
CA GLU A 83 17.31 6.72 3.88
C GLU A 83 16.08 7.58 4.13
N VAL A 84 14.92 7.09 3.70
CA VAL A 84 13.64 7.81 3.83
C VAL A 84 12.62 6.90 4.49
N ARG A 85 11.92 7.46 5.48
CA ARG A 85 10.74 6.84 6.08
C ARG A 85 9.50 7.40 5.39
N ILE A 86 8.67 6.50 4.90
CA ILE A 86 7.37 6.83 4.30
C ILE A 86 6.29 6.20 5.16
N THR A 87 5.35 7.02 5.60
CA THR A 87 4.14 6.62 6.33
C THR A 87 2.94 7.04 5.49
N ILE A 88 2.00 6.11 5.27
CA ILE A 88 0.76 6.40 4.57
C ILE A 88 -0.38 6.07 5.52
N GLU A 89 -1.12 7.10 5.93
CA GLU A 89 -2.27 6.97 6.80
C GLU A 89 -3.54 7.16 5.99
N TYR A 90 -4.34 6.10 5.94
CA TYR A 90 -5.70 6.17 5.42
C TYR A 90 -6.62 6.52 6.58
N VAL A 91 -7.51 7.49 6.38
CA VAL A 91 -8.41 8.11 7.38
C VAL A 91 -9.31 7.14 8.16
N ASP A 92 -9.24 5.83 7.93
CA ASP A 92 -10.10 4.90 8.63
C ASP A 92 -9.49 3.51 8.85
N GLY A 93 -8.43 3.46 9.68
CA GLY A 93 -8.02 2.19 10.29
C GLY A 93 -9.18 1.48 11.02
N SER A 94 -10.18 2.24 11.49
CA SER A 94 -11.41 1.70 12.08
C SER A 94 -12.28 0.95 11.07
N LEU A 95 -12.31 1.36 9.80
CA LEU A 95 -13.05 0.65 8.76
C LEU A 95 -12.42 -0.71 8.45
N LEU A 96 -11.09 -0.82 8.42
CA LEU A 96 -10.41 -2.11 8.26
C LEU A 96 -10.79 -3.08 9.38
N TRP A 97 -10.77 -2.61 10.63
CA TRP A 97 -11.22 -3.42 11.77
C TRP A 97 -12.69 -3.80 11.69
N SER A 98 -13.57 -2.87 11.27
CA SER A 98 -14.99 -3.16 11.10
C SER A 98 -15.25 -4.19 9.99
N ALA A 99 -14.49 -4.14 8.89
CA ALA A 99 -14.58 -5.10 7.80
C ALA A 99 -14.12 -6.49 8.25
N ILE A 100 -13.03 -6.58 9.01
CA ILE A 100 -12.56 -7.83 9.61
C ILE A 100 -13.63 -8.41 10.52
N ILE A 101 -14.18 -7.62 11.45
CA ILE A 101 -15.22 -8.09 12.39
C ILE A 101 -16.49 -8.52 11.63
N SER A 102 -16.90 -7.74 10.64
CA SER A 102 -18.06 -8.02 9.78
C SER A 102 -17.90 -9.32 8.96
N SER A 103 -16.66 -9.75 8.69
CA SER A 103 -16.40 -11.00 7.96
C SER A 103 -16.56 -12.27 8.81
N ILE A 104 -16.51 -12.17 10.15
CA ILE A 104 -16.54 -13.32 11.06
C ILE A 104 -17.79 -14.21 10.87
N PRO A 105 -19.02 -13.68 10.76
CA PRO A 105 -20.20 -14.50 10.51
C PRO A 105 -20.11 -15.28 9.19
N SER A 106 -19.59 -14.67 8.13
CA SER A 106 -19.41 -15.32 6.82
C SER A 106 -18.43 -16.48 6.90
N PHE A 107 -17.32 -16.31 7.63
CA PHE A 107 -16.37 -17.39 7.88
C PHE A 107 -16.97 -18.50 8.73
N ALA A 108 -17.79 -18.17 9.74
CA ALA A 108 -18.47 -19.16 10.56
C ALA A 108 -19.44 -20.02 9.73
N ILE A 109 -20.25 -19.40 8.87
CA ILE A 109 -21.16 -20.11 7.96
C ILE A 109 -20.37 -20.98 6.98
N THR A 110 -19.32 -20.43 6.38
CA THR A 110 -18.46 -21.17 5.44
C THR A 110 -17.83 -22.39 6.11
N GLY A 111 -17.29 -22.23 7.32
CA GLY A 111 -16.73 -23.32 8.12
C GLY A 111 -17.78 -24.36 8.49
N PHE A 112 -19.00 -23.95 8.84
CA PHE A 112 -20.10 -24.87 9.11
C PHE A 112 -20.48 -25.70 7.88
N VAL A 113 -20.59 -25.09 6.71
CA VAL A 113 -20.95 -25.78 5.46
C VAL A 113 -19.85 -26.75 5.04
N ILE A 114 -18.59 -26.29 4.99
CA ILE A 114 -17.44 -27.13 4.60
C ILE A 114 -17.25 -28.26 5.61
N GLY A 115 -17.29 -27.95 6.91
CA GLY A 115 -17.19 -28.96 7.96
C GLY A 115 -18.31 -29.98 7.89
N GLY A 116 -19.55 -29.53 7.67
CA GLY A 116 -20.70 -30.43 7.51
C GLY A 116 -20.55 -31.41 6.34
N LEU A 117 -20.00 -30.95 5.20
CA LEU A 117 -19.70 -31.83 4.06
C LEU A 117 -18.62 -32.85 4.41
N TYR A 118 -17.51 -32.41 5.00
CA TYR A 118 -16.36 -33.26 5.32
C TYR A 118 -16.71 -34.34 6.35
N PHE A 119 -17.38 -33.96 7.45
CA PHE A 119 -17.78 -34.92 8.49
C PHE A 119 -18.93 -35.84 8.06
N SER A 120 -19.79 -35.41 7.12
CA SER A 120 -20.80 -36.29 6.54
C SER A 120 -20.20 -37.36 5.63
N GLU A 121 -19.14 -37.03 4.89
CA GLU A 121 -18.41 -38.02 4.06
C GLU A 121 -17.68 -39.06 4.92
N ASP A 122 -17.04 -38.63 6.02
CA ASP A 122 -16.37 -39.53 6.97
C ASP A 122 -17.36 -40.47 7.68
N GLU A 123 -18.53 -39.98 8.10
CA GLU A 123 -19.54 -40.81 8.78
C GLU A 123 -20.14 -41.88 7.85
N VAL A 124 -20.21 -41.60 6.55
CA VAL A 124 -20.67 -42.57 5.54
C VAL A 124 -19.56 -43.58 5.22
N GLY A 125 -18.29 -43.15 5.17
CA GLY A 125 -17.14 -44.04 4.98
C GLY A 125 -16.95 -45.03 6.14
N GLU A 126 -17.15 -44.59 7.39
CA GLU A 126 -17.03 -45.44 8.58
C GLU A 126 -18.15 -46.49 8.70
N LYS A 127 -19.36 -46.16 8.25
CA LYS A 127 -20.50 -47.11 8.23
C LYS A 127 -20.31 -48.23 7.21
N ILE A 128 -19.72 -47.94 6.06
CA ILE A 128 -19.44 -48.95 5.01
C ILE A 128 -18.28 -49.89 5.41
N ALA A 129 -17.33 -49.42 6.24
CA ALA A 129 -16.21 -50.23 6.70
C ALA A 129 -16.55 -51.17 7.88
N ASN A 130 -17.69 -50.95 8.56
CA ASN A 130 -18.15 -51.72 9.72
C ASN A 130 -19.36 -52.65 9.41
N GLU A 131 -19.76 -52.78 8.15
CA GLU A 131 -20.62 -53.88 7.64
C GLU A 131 -19.76 -54.99 6.99
#